data_AF-T1D820-F1
#
_entry.id   AF-T1D820-F1
#
_cell.length_a   1.000
_cell.length_b   1.000
_cell.length_c   1.000
_cell.angle_alpha   90.00
_cell.angle_beta   90.00
_cell.angle_gamma   90.00
#
_symmetry.space_group_name_H-M   'P 1'
#
loop_
_entity.id
_entity.type
_entity.pdbx_description
1 polymer ?
#
loop_
_entity_poly.entity_id
_entity_poly.type
_entity_poly.pdbx_seq_one_letter_code
_entity_poly.pdbx_strand_id
1 'polypeptide(L)'
;RDDHSPVRLVKYGSLDSELLSIILANFKDPSTAAGDINGQIAANRGGIARIKEMMEEHGEAAVTSGWDHSIMHSRKLALSCISGWKKGRFQATDTLEVGKSTINLKLSLTVKPDGISADFSGSSREIEFPLNAVKGVTYSAVAYAVRSAMDLDIPTNDGLYSILQV
;
A
#
# COMPACT_ATOMS: atom_id res chain seq x y z
N ARG A 1 -15.22 8.54 2.25
CA ARG A 1 -15.80 7.89 3.46
C ARG A 1 -15.23 6.49 3.47
N ASP A 2 -14.38 6.15 4.45
CA ASP A 2 -14.09 4.73 4.70
C ASP A 2 -15.39 4.14 5.24
N ASP A 3 -16.00 3.26 4.47
CA ASP A 3 -17.34 2.72 4.74
C ASP A 3 -17.36 1.77 5.95
N HIS A 4 -16.19 1.25 6.36
CA HIS A 4 -16.07 0.35 7.50
C HIS A 4 -14.84 0.66 8.36
N SER A 5 -15.06 0.90 9.64
CA SER A 5 -13.96 0.89 10.63
C SER A 5 -13.41 -0.54 10.77
N PRO A 6 -12.10 -0.72 11.01
CA PRO A 6 -11.52 -2.05 11.20
C PRO A 6 -12.23 -2.83 12.31
N VAL A 7 -12.60 -4.08 12.04
CA VAL A 7 -13.23 -5.01 13.00
C VAL A 7 -12.41 -6.28 13.16
N ARG A 8 -12.44 -6.89 14.36
CA ARG A 8 -11.69 -8.11 14.66
C ARG A 8 -12.48 -9.36 14.28
N LEU A 9 -12.14 -9.97 13.14
CA LEU A 9 -12.78 -11.18 12.63
C LEU A 9 -12.32 -12.48 13.33
N VAL A 10 -11.06 -12.56 13.75
CA VAL A 10 -10.51 -13.73 14.47
C VAL A 10 -10.14 -13.32 15.89
N LYS A 11 -10.76 -13.97 16.87
CA LYS A 11 -10.59 -13.70 18.31
C LYS A 11 -10.01 -14.95 18.97
N TYR A 12 -8.84 -14.81 19.59
CA TYR A 12 -8.14 -15.91 20.28
C TYR A 12 -7.95 -17.18 19.42
N GLY A 13 -7.71 -17.01 18.11
CA GLY A 13 -7.55 -18.11 17.15
C GLY A 13 -8.85 -18.62 16.53
N SER A 14 -10.00 -18.24 17.07
CA SER A 14 -11.33 -18.64 16.61
C SER A 14 -11.96 -17.58 15.70
N LEU A 15 -12.54 -18.03 14.60
CA LEU A 15 -13.26 -17.20 13.64
C LEU A 15 -14.64 -16.82 14.20
N ASP A 16 -14.97 -15.54 14.13
CA ASP A 16 -16.29 -15.03 14.50
C ASP A 16 -17.28 -15.31 13.35
N SER A 17 -18.04 -16.39 13.47
CA SER A 17 -18.96 -16.86 12.44
C SER A 17 -20.14 -15.90 12.20
N GLU A 18 -20.59 -15.20 13.24
CA GLU A 18 -21.68 -14.22 13.12
C GLU A 18 -21.21 -13.01 12.31
N LEU A 19 -20.06 -12.43 12.68
CA LEU A 19 -19.48 -11.34 11.92
C LEU A 19 -19.14 -11.75 10.47
N LEU A 20 -18.61 -12.96 10.28
CA LEU A 20 -18.36 -13.48 8.93
C LEU A 20 -19.66 -13.56 8.12
N SER A 21 -20.76 -14.05 8.71
CA SER A 21 -22.04 -14.14 8.00
C SER A 21 -22.57 -12.77 7.56
N ILE A 22 -22.40 -11.74 8.40
CA ILE A 22 -22.78 -10.35 8.07
C ILE A 22 -21.93 -9.83 6.91
N ILE A 23 -20.62 -10.07 6.94
CA ILE A 23 -19.71 -9.68 5.86
C ILE A 23 -20.14 -10.36 4.55
N LEU A 24 -20.31 -11.69 4.56
CA LEU A 24 -20.63 -12.48 3.38
C LEU A 24 -22.00 -12.15 2.77
N ALA A 25 -22.98 -11.72 3.58
CA ALA A 25 -24.29 -11.29 3.09
C ALA A 25 -24.23 -10.06 2.17
N ASN A 26 -23.11 -9.32 2.16
CA ASN A 26 -22.91 -8.14 1.31
C ASN A 26 -22.11 -8.47 0.02
N PHE A 27 -21.73 -9.72 -0.20
CA PHE A 27 -21.06 -10.14 -1.43
C PHE A 27 -22.03 -10.74 -2.43
N LYS A 28 -21.83 -10.39 -3.71
CA LYS A 28 -22.56 -11.00 -4.84
C LYS A 28 -22.28 -12.50 -4.97
N ASP A 29 -21.06 -12.92 -4.64
CA ASP A 29 -20.65 -14.33 -4.56
C ASP A 29 -20.03 -14.61 -3.17
N PRO A 30 -20.87 -15.02 -2.20
CA PRO A 30 -20.41 -15.34 -0.85
C PRO A 30 -19.40 -16.49 -0.80
N SER A 31 -19.46 -17.43 -1.75
CA SER A 31 -18.62 -18.62 -1.72
C SER A 31 -17.16 -18.29 -2.04
N THR A 32 -16.95 -17.48 -3.09
CA THR A 32 -15.62 -16.97 -3.45
C THR A 32 -15.07 -16.05 -2.36
N ALA A 33 -15.89 -15.13 -1.84
CA ALA A 33 -15.48 -14.23 -0.75
C ALA A 33 -15.06 -14.99 0.52
N ALA A 34 -15.79 -16.06 0.88
CA ALA A 34 -15.42 -16.93 1.99
C ALA A 34 -14.09 -17.66 1.74
N GLY A 35 -13.84 -18.08 0.49
CA GLY A 35 -12.55 -18.65 0.07
C GLY A 35 -11.39 -17.68 0.30
N ASP A 36 -11.52 -16.44 -0.16
CA ASP A 36 -10.50 -15.40 -0.02
C ASP A 36 -10.21 -15.06 1.45
N ILE A 37 -11.26 -14.91 2.26
CA ILE A 37 -11.13 -14.64 3.70
C ILE A 37 -10.39 -15.79 4.40
N ASN A 38 -10.76 -17.04 4.11
CA ASN A 38 -10.09 -18.20 4.69
C ASN A 38 -8.63 -18.31 4.23
N GLY A 39 -8.35 -17.99 2.95
CA GLY A 39 -6.99 -17.92 2.41
C GLY A 39 -6.13 -16.90 3.16
N GLN A 40 -6.65 -15.69 3.39
CA GLN A 40 -5.97 -14.66 4.18
C GLN A 40 -5.72 -15.09 5.63
N ILE A 41 -6.70 -15.73 6.28
CA ILE A 41 -6.54 -16.27 7.64
C ILE A 41 -5.45 -17.34 7.68
N ALA A 42 -5.43 -18.25 6.71
CA ALA A 42 -4.42 -19.31 6.61
C ALA A 42 -3.01 -18.74 6.40
N ALA A 43 -2.86 -17.75 5.50
CA ALA A 43 -1.60 -17.06 5.28
C ALA A 43 -1.09 -16.37 6.56
N ASN A 44 -1.97 -15.67 7.29
CA ASN A 44 -1.61 -15.04 8.56
C ASN A 44 -1.20 -16.05 9.63
N ARG A 45 -1.89 -17.19 9.73
CA ARG A 45 -1.51 -18.28 10.64
C ARG A 45 -0.12 -18.83 10.32
N GLY A 46 0.18 -19.03 9.03
CA GLY A 46 1.51 -19.42 8.57
C GLY A 46 2.59 -18.40 8.93
N GLY A 47 2.31 -17.11 8.69
CA GLY A 47 3.22 -16.01 9.06
C GLY A 47 3.49 -15.96 10.56
N ILE A 48 2.46 -16.10 11.40
CA ILE A 48 2.61 -16.15 12.86
C ILE A 48 3.52 -17.32 13.29
N ALA A 49 3.33 -18.51 12.71
CA ALA A 49 4.16 -19.67 13.03
C ALA A 49 5.63 -19.41 12.67
N ARG A 50 5.92 -18.90 11.46
CA ARG A 50 7.29 -18.60 11.03
C ARG A 50 7.97 -17.52 11.85
N ILE A 51 7.23 -16.48 12.25
CA ILE A 51 7.78 -15.44 13.13
C ILE A 51 8.12 -16.02 14.50
N LYS A 52 7.26 -16.89 15.06
CA LYS A 52 7.54 -17.57 16.33
C LYS A 52 8.77 -18.47 16.25
N GLU A 53 8.88 -19.30 15.21
CA GLU A 53 10.06 -20.14 14.96
C GLU A 53 11.34 -19.29 14.91
N MET A 54 11.31 -18.17 14.18
CA MET A 54 12.44 -17.25 14.08
C MET A 54 12.81 -16.60 15.42
N MET A 55 11.81 -16.26 16.24
CA MET A 55 12.02 -15.71 17.58
C MET A 55 12.54 -16.76 18.56
N GLU A 56 12.14 -18.02 18.43
CA GLU A 56 12.65 -19.15 19.23
C GLU A 56 14.13 -19.45 18.88
N GLU A 57 14.49 -19.38 17.60
CA GLU A 57 15.84 -19.67 17.12
C GLU A 57 16.83 -18.53 17.40
N HIS A 58 16.42 -17.28 17.19
CA HIS A 58 17.33 -16.12 17.23
C HIS A 58 17.09 -15.16 18.40
N GLY A 59 15.97 -15.30 19.11
CA GLY A 59 15.54 -14.36 20.15
C GLY A 59 14.84 -13.12 19.58
N GLU A 60 13.82 -12.63 20.30
CA GLU A 60 13.00 -11.48 19.90
C GLU A 60 13.81 -10.22 19.55
N ALA A 61 14.83 -9.91 20.36
CA ALA A 61 15.66 -8.71 20.16
C ALA A 61 16.47 -8.76 18.85
N ALA A 62 16.98 -9.94 18.48
CA ALA A 62 17.72 -10.08 17.23
C ALA A 62 16.79 -9.97 16.01
N VAL A 63 15.61 -10.57 16.09
CA VAL A 63 14.61 -10.52 15.01
C VAL A 63 14.12 -9.10 14.77
N THR A 64 13.75 -8.38 15.84
CA THR A 64 13.27 -6.99 15.74
C THR A 64 14.36 -6.06 15.23
N SER A 65 15.59 -6.19 15.72
CA SER A 65 16.75 -5.45 15.17
C SER A 65 16.99 -5.76 13.69
N GLY A 66 16.80 -7.01 13.27
CA GLY A 66 16.88 -7.40 11.85
C GLY A 66 15.84 -6.71 10.97
N TRP A 67 14.61 -6.52 11.46
CA TRP A 67 13.58 -5.76 10.76
C TRP A 67 13.95 -4.28 10.62
N ASP A 68 14.44 -3.65 11.68
CA ASP A 68 14.89 -2.26 11.64
C ASP A 68 16.04 -2.09 10.63
N HIS A 69 17.01 -3.03 10.63
CA HIS A 69 18.09 -3.05 9.66
C HIS A 69 17.58 -3.20 8.22
N SER A 70 16.59 -4.08 7.99
CA SER A 70 15.96 -4.28 6.68
C SER A 70 15.27 -3.01 6.18
N ILE A 71 14.55 -2.31 7.06
CA ILE A 71 13.87 -1.04 6.75
C ILE A 71 14.91 0.06 6.42
N MET A 72 15.93 0.23 7.27
CA MET A 72 17.00 1.21 7.03
C MET A 72 17.75 0.92 5.72
N HIS A 73 18.02 -0.36 5.45
CA HIS A 73 18.70 -0.80 4.23
C HIS A 73 17.87 -0.48 2.98
N SER A 74 16.58 -0.82 2.97
CA SER A 74 15.69 -0.48 1.86
C SER A 74 15.61 1.02 1.59
N ARG A 75 15.55 1.85 2.65
CA ARG A 75 15.58 3.31 2.50
C ARG A 75 16.88 3.78 1.83
N LYS A 76 18.03 3.24 2.28
CA LYS A 76 19.34 3.57 1.70
C LYS A 76 19.41 3.19 0.22
N LEU A 77 18.93 1.99 -0.15
CA LEU A 77 18.89 1.55 -1.54
C LEU A 77 17.97 2.44 -2.40
N ALA A 78 16.78 2.78 -1.89
CA ALA A 78 15.85 3.66 -2.57
C ALA A 78 16.45 5.05 -2.83
N LEU A 79 17.07 5.67 -1.81
CA LEU A 79 17.77 6.96 -1.96
C LEU A 79 18.95 6.87 -2.93
N SER A 80 19.72 5.78 -2.88
CA SER A 80 20.81 5.54 -3.82
C SER A 80 20.30 5.43 -5.25
N CYS A 81 19.19 4.73 -5.48
CA CYS A 81 18.59 4.59 -6.80
C CYS A 81 18.17 5.95 -7.37
N ILE A 82 17.44 6.75 -6.59
CA ILE A 82 16.95 8.05 -7.06
C ILE A 82 18.04 9.12 -7.13
N SER A 83 19.24 8.87 -6.59
CA SER A 83 20.35 9.83 -6.60
C SER A 83 20.78 10.19 -8.04
N GLY A 84 20.72 9.22 -8.96
CA GLY A 84 21.00 9.41 -10.38
C GLY A 84 19.85 10.03 -11.19
N TRP A 85 18.65 10.16 -10.60
CA TRP A 85 17.52 10.76 -11.29
C TRP A 85 17.66 12.27 -11.40
N LYS A 86 17.15 12.84 -12.50
CA LYS A 86 17.10 14.29 -12.70
C LYS A 86 16.27 14.94 -11.57
N LYS A 87 16.91 15.83 -10.81
CA LYS A 87 16.25 16.59 -9.75
C LYS A 87 15.43 17.73 -10.34
N GLY A 88 14.34 18.08 -9.65
CA GLY A 88 13.46 19.17 -10.05
C GLY A 88 11.99 18.81 -9.96
N ARG A 89 11.18 19.71 -10.52
CA ARG A 89 9.72 19.60 -10.55
C ARG A 89 9.26 19.24 -11.95
N PHE A 90 8.45 18.21 -12.05
CA PHE A 90 7.85 17.69 -13.28
C PHE A 90 6.34 17.78 -13.14
N GLN A 91 5.66 18.05 -14.26
CA GLN A 91 4.21 18.16 -14.28
C GLN A 91 3.66 17.30 -15.41
N ALA A 92 2.56 16.61 -15.11
CA ALA A 92 1.80 15.85 -16.08
C ALA A 92 0.31 16.14 -15.85
N THR A 93 -0.46 16.13 -16.93
CA THR A 93 -1.91 16.20 -16.88
C THR A 93 -2.46 15.10 -17.76
N ASP A 94 -3.39 14.34 -17.20
CA ASP A 94 -4.19 13.36 -17.94
C ASP A 94 -5.67 13.75 -17.85
N THR A 95 -6.46 13.33 -18.83
CA THR A 95 -7.87 13.69 -18.95
C THR A 95 -8.72 12.45 -19.16
N LEU A 96 -9.78 12.32 -18.37
CA LEU A 96 -10.74 11.22 -18.50
C LEU A 96 -12.12 11.77 -18.85
N GLU A 97 -12.75 11.20 -19.87
CA GLU A 97 -14.14 11.47 -20.20
C GLU A 97 -15.07 10.66 -19.27
N VAL A 98 -16.01 11.35 -18.64
CA VAL A 98 -17.01 10.75 -17.75
C VAL A 98 -18.39 11.24 -18.17
N GLY A 99 -19.11 10.39 -18.90
CA GLY A 99 -20.39 10.76 -19.50
C GLY A 99 -20.23 11.88 -20.52
N LYS A 100 -20.71 13.09 -20.19
CA LYS A 100 -20.57 14.31 -21.01
C LYS A 100 -19.56 15.30 -20.45
N SER A 101 -18.88 14.96 -19.36
CA SER A 101 -17.90 15.82 -18.69
C SER A 101 -16.49 15.28 -18.87
N THR A 102 -15.49 16.15 -18.73
CA THR A 102 -14.08 15.76 -18.73
C THR A 102 -13.49 16.10 -17.36
N ILE A 103 -12.81 15.13 -16.75
CA ILE A 103 -12.04 15.35 -15.51
C ILE A 103 -10.56 15.42 -15.83
N ASN A 104 -9.84 16.28 -15.10
CA ASN A 104 -8.39 16.42 -15.24
C ASN A 104 -7.71 15.81 -14.01
N LEU A 105 -6.75 14.92 -14.23
CA LEU A 105 -5.82 14.45 -13.22
C LEU A 105 -4.50 15.20 -13.42
N LYS A 106 -4.14 16.06 -12.47
CA LYS A 106 -2.91 16.86 -12.55
C LYS A 106 -1.94 16.40 -11.48
N LEU A 107 -0.76 15.94 -11.91
CA LEU A 107 0.33 15.57 -11.03
C LEU A 107 1.44 16.61 -11.13
N SER A 108 1.90 17.10 -9.99
CA SER A 108 3.22 17.69 -9.86
C SER A 108 4.14 16.78 -9.05
N LEU A 109 5.15 16.21 -9.71
CA LEU A 109 6.15 15.35 -9.09
C LEU A 109 7.43 16.16 -8.82
N THR A 110 7.90 16.19 -7.59
CA THR A 110 9.19 16.81 -7.24
C THR A 110 10.16 15.73 -6.81
N VAL A 111 11.30 15.64 -7.48
CA VAL A 111 12.38 14.71 -7.16
C VAL A 111 13.51 15.48 -6.47
N LYS A 112 13.83 15.10 -5.23
CA LYS A 112 14.89 15.68 -4.41
C LYS A 112 15.94 14.61 -4.06
N PRO A 113 17.08 14.97 -3.46
CA PRO A 113 18.06 14.00 -2.98
C PRO A 113 17.53 13.07 -1.88
N ASP A 114 16.56 13.54 -1.09
CA ASP A 114 16.03 12.89 0.11
C ASP A 114 14.65 12.23 -0.08
N GLY A 115 14.06 12.34 -1.29
CA GLY A 115 12.80 11.70 -1.60
C GLY A 115 12.07 12.29 -2.81
N ILE A 116 10.82 11.88 -2.96
CA ILE A 116 9.92 12.23 -4.05
C ILE A 116 8.58 12.67 -3.46
N SER A 117 8.06 13.80 -3.90
CA SER A 117 6.72 14.26 -3.54
C SER A 117 5.81 14.34 -4.75
N ALA A 118 4.63 13.72 -4.69
CA ALA A 118 3.59 13.78 -5.70
C ALA A 118 2.42 14.62 -5.19
N ASP A 119 2.10 15.71 -5.89
CA ASP A 119 1.01 16.61 -5.54
C ASP A 119 -0.10 16.55 -6.59
N PHE A 120 -1.31 16.19 -6.16
CA PHE A 120 -2.50 16.07 -6.99
C PHE A 120 -3.51 17.20 -6.77
N SER A 121 -3.18 18.23 -5.99
CA SER A 121 -4.08 19.33 -5.63
C SER A 121 -4.64 20.13 -6.82
N GLY A 122 -3.98 20.05 -7.99
CA GLY A 122 -4.45 20.65 -9.23
C GLY A 122 -5.53 19.85 -9.98
N SER A 123 -5.88 18.65 -9.51
CA SER A 123 -6.84 17.76 -10.15
C SER A 123 -8.29 18.24 -9.98
N SER A 124 -9.19 17.76 -10.82
CA SER A 124 -10.63 17.95 -10.65
C SER A 124 -11.10 17.41 -9.29
N ARG A 125 -12.18 18.00 -8.74
CA ARG A 125 -12.82 17.49 -7.52
C ARG A 125 -13.45 16.12 -7.77
N GLU A 126 -13.77 15.43 -6.67
CA GLU A 126 -14.53 14.18 -6.68
C GLU A 126 -15.85 14.31 -7.45
N ILE A 127 -16.27 13.20 -8.06
CA ILE A 127 -17.46 13.12 -8.92
C ILE A 127 -18.41 12.03 -8.45
N GLU A 128 -19.67 12.08 -8.85
CA GLU A 128 -20.67 11.05 -8.52
C GLU A 128 -20.58 9.81 -9.43
N PHE A 129 -19.36 9.27 -9.60
CA PHE A 129 -19.07 8.06 -10.36
C PHE A 129 -18.09 7.15 -9.58
N PRO A 130 -18.04 5.84 -9.85
CA PRO A 130 -17.14 4.91 -9.18
C PRO A 130 -15.69 5.01 -9.69
N LEU A 131 -15.19 6.23 -9.83
CA LEU A 131 -13.87 6.57 -10.39
C LEU A 131 -13.01 7.41 -9.42
N ASN A 132 -13.52 7.70 -8.22
CA ASN A 132 -12.75 8.43 -7.20
C ASN A 132 -11.70 7.53 -6.55
N ALA A 133 -10.54 8.09 -6.22
CA ALA A 133 -9.47 7.42 -5.51
C ALA A 133 -9.31 8.02 -4.10
N VAL A 134 -9.37 7.17 -3.08
CA VAL A 134 -8.97 7.55 -1.71
C VAL A 134 -7.45 7.60 -1.60
N LYS A 135 -6.94 8.24 -0.54
CA LYS A 135 -5.50 8.45 -0.33
C LYS A 135 -4.66 7.18 -0.49
N GLY A 136 -5.14 6.05 0.05
CA GLY A 136 -4.43 4.76 -0.06
C GLY A 136 -4.25 4.29 -1.51
N VAL A 137 -5.26 4.49 -2.36
CA VAL A 137 -5.21 4.16 -3.80
C VAL A 137 -4.24 5.10 -4.51
N THR A 138 -4.33 6.41 -4.28
CA THR A 138 -3.43 7.41 -4.87
C THR A 138 -1.97 7.15 -4.48
N TYR A 139 -1.72 6.88 -3.20
CA TYR A 139 -0.40 6.54 -2.69
C TYR A 139 0.16 5.27 -3.35
N SER A 140 -0.64 4.21 -3.41
CA SER A 140 -0.23 2.93 -4.00
C SER A 140 0.11 3.07 -5.48
N ALA A 141 -0.67 3.85 -6.23
CA ALA A 141 -0.40 4.13 -7.65
C ALA A 141 0.95 4.87 -7.85
N VAL A 142 1.22 5.91 -7.04
CA VAL A 142 2.51 6.62 -7.08
C VAL A 142 3.65 5.70 -6.69
N ALA A 143 3.49 4.93 -5.61
CA ALA A 143 4.53 4.03 -5.12
C ALA A 143 4.86 2.93 -6.13
N TYR A 144 3.85 2.38 -6.80
CA TYR A 144 4.04 1.42 -7.88
C TYR A 144 4.82 2.03 -9.06
N ALA A 145 4.43 3.22 -9.52
CA ALA A 145 5.10 3.89 -10.63
C ALA A 145 6.56 4.23 -10.31
N VAL A 146 6.83 4.78 -9.13
CA VAL A 146 8.20 5.08 -8.67
C VAL A 146 9.04 3.80 -8.57
N ARG A 147 8.51 2.75 -7.93
CA ARG A 147 9.20 1.48 -7.80
C ARG A 147 9.50 0.86 -9.17
N SER A 148 8.57 0.92 -10.11
CA SER A 148 8.74 0.37 -11.45
C SER A 148 9.82 1.10 -12.27
N ALA A 149 10.13 2.35 -11.91
CA ALA A 149 11.20 3.13 -12.52
C ALA A 149 12.57 2.95 -11.83
N MET A 150 12.65 2.19 -10.73
CA MET A 150 13.90 1.92 -10.03
C MET A 150 14.61 0.70 -10.64
N ASP A 151 15.90 0.85 -10.94
CA ASP A 151 16.72 -0.20 -11.56
C ASP A 151 17.33 -1.18 -10.53
N LEU A 152 16.99 -1.03 -9.25
CA LEU A 152 17.46 -1.89 -8.17
C LEU A 152 16.31 -2.73 -7.61
N ASP A 153 16.60 -3.99 -7.30
CA ASP A 153 15.68 -4.83 -6.54
C ASP A 153 15.69 -4.40 -5.06
N ILE A 154 14.82 -3.45 -4.73
CA ILE A 154 14.71 -2.87 -3.39
C ILE A 154 13.65 -3.65 -2.60
N PRO A 155 13.96 -4.16 -1.38
CA PRO A 155 12.98 -4.85 -0.57
C PRO A 155 11.78 -3.95 -0.27
N THR A 156 10.58 -4.50 -0.47
CA THR A 156 9.33 -3.77 -0.32
C THR A 156 8.92 -3.69 1.14
N ASN A 157 9.30 -2.60 1.80
CA ASN A 157 8.96 -2.30 3.18
C ASN A 157 8.87 -0.78 3.38
N ASP A 158 8.65 -0.35 4.63
CA ASP A 158 8.53 1.06 4.99
C ASP A 158 9.77 1.90 4.58
N GLY A 159 10.95 1.29 4.47
CA GLY A 159 12.15 1.96 4.01
C GLY A 159 12.02 2.53 2.59
N LEU A 160 11.50 1.73 1.65
CA LEU A 160 11.20 2.18 0.29
C LEU A 160 10.10 3.26 0.28
N TYR A 161 9.06 3.07 1.08
CA TYR A 161 7.89 3.93 1.10
C TYR A 161 8.14 5.27 1.79
N SER A 162 9.03 5.31 2.79
CA SER A 162 9.37 6.51 3.57
C SER A 162 10.05 7.62 2.77
N ILE A 163 10.45 7.36 1.52
CA ILE A 163 10.98 8.39 0.61
C ILE A 163 9.88 9.04 -0.24
N LEU A 164 8.63 8.59 -0.12
CA LEU A 164 7.48 9.08 -0.87
C LEU A 164 6.57 9.93 -0.01
N GLN A 165 6.15 11.06 -0.57
CA GLN A 165 5.08 11.89 -0.03
C GLN A 165 4.01 12.07 -1.10
N VAL A 166 2.76 11.81 -0.75
CA VAL A 166 1.58 11.96 -1.63
C VAL A 166 0.48 12.71 -0.89
#